data_AF-A0A955YML1-F1
#
_entry.id   AF-A0A955YML1-F1
#
_cell.length_a   1.000
_cell.length_b   1.000
_cell.length_c   1.000
_cell.angle_alpha   90.00
_cell.angle_beta   90.00
_cell.angle_gamma   90.00
#
_symmetry.space_group_name_H-M   'P 1'
#
loop_
_entity.id
_entity.type
_entity.pdbx_description
1 polymer ?
#
loop_
_entity_poly.entity_id
_entity_poly.type
_entity_poly.pdbx_seq_one_letter_code
_entity_poly.pdbx_strand_id
1 'polypeptide(L)'
;GGVGVEVKYTEGEYPYGKQEQRRMFSDASPYHHVHARSGMYVVGSIPTLRTERFKQVWRNHLLGEAMVQRGELARFTSVTIFPAGNEHFVRVMKEYPLLLRPEMRARVVAQTFDEFLEVLGSAGGSDRVAPWLAYLRRRYAHP
;
A
#
# COMPACT_ATOMS: atom_id res chain seq x y z
N GLY A 1 4.78 -16.16 -4.99
CA GLY A 1 4.80 -14.72 -4.67
C GLY A 1 3.56 -14.37 -3.88
N GLY A 2 3.52 -13.22 -3.22
CA GLY A 2 2.36 -12.76 -2.44
C GLY A 2 1.86 -11.41 -2.91
N VAL A 3 0.57 -11.14 -2.67
CA VAL A 3 -0.08 -9.85 -2.91
C VAL A 3 -0.67 -9.38 -1.59
N GLY A 4 -0.28 -8.21 -1.13
CA GLY A 4 -0.93 -7.54 -0.01
C GLY A 4 -1.91 -6.52 -0.53
N VAL A 5 -3.16 -6.59 -0.10
CA VAL A 5 -4.21 -5.65 -0.51
C VAL A 5 -4.59 -4.82 0.70
N GLU A 6 -4.56 -3.50 0.55
CA GLU A 6 -5.08 -2.57 1.53
C GLU A 6 -6.09 -1.62 0.92
N VAL A 7 -7.25 -1.48 1.57
CA VAL A 7 -8.30 -0.56 1.15
C VAL A 7 -8.27 0.68 2.06
N LYS A 8 -8.19 1.86 1.47
CA LYS A 8 -8.01 3.14 2.16
C LYS A 8 -9.16 4.10 1.86
N TYR A 9 -9.95 4.40 2.89
CA TYR A 9 -11.03 5.40 2.84
C TYR A 9 -10.69 6.69 3.61
N THR A 10 -9.48 6.80 4.11
CA THR A 10 -9.08 7.88 5.01
C THR A 10 -8.57 9.06 4.17
N GLU A 11 -9.15 10.23 4.37
CA GLU A 11 -8.90 11.42 3.53
C GLU A 11 -7.68 12.25 3.99
N GLY A 12 -6.94 11.78 5.00
CA GLY A 12 -5.80 12.50 5.54
C GLY A 12 -4.77 11.61 6.23
N GLU A 13 -3.68 12.26 6.63
CA GLU A 13 -2.58 11.66 7.37
C GLU A 13 -3.00 11.35 8.79
N TYR A 14 -2.46 10.26 9.35
CA TYR A 14 -2.65 9.95 10.75
C TYR A 14 -1.45 10.37 11.57
N PRO A 15 -1.66 10.97 12.75
CA PRO A 15 -0.55 11.27 13.65
C PRO A 15 0.16 9.98 14.05
N TYR A 16 1.40 10.10 14.50
CA TYR A 16 2.08 8.94 15.09
C TYR A 16 1.44 8.50 16.41
N GLY A 17 1.24 7.19 16.55
CA GLY A 17 1.12 6.61 17.88
C GLY A 17 2.47 6.64 18.60
N LYS A 18 2.49 6.84 19.93
CA LYS A 18 3.75 6.90 20.72
C LYS A 18 4.69 5.71 20.47
N GLN A 19 4.14 4.49 20.47
CA GLN A 19 4.92 3.28 20.20
C GLN A 19 5.34 3.15 18.73
N GLU A 20 4.46 3.55 17.80
CA GLU A 20 4.75 3.55 16.37
C GLU A 20 5.95 4.46 16.10
N GLN A 21 5.91 5.70 16.60
CA GLN A 21 6.99 6.67 16.44
C GLN A 21 8.30 6.11 17.00
N ARG A 22 8.30 5.64 18.25
CA ARG A 22 9.52 5.09 18.88
C ARG A 22 10.12 3.95 18.05
N ARG A 23 9.30 3.03 17.54
CA ARG A 23 9.79 1.92 16.70
C ARG A 23 10.28 2.44 15.36
N MET A 24 9.55 3.34 14.72
CA MET A 24 9.86 3.81 13.38
C MET A 24 11.20 4.53 13.28
N PHE A 25 11.52 5.33 14.31
CA PHE A 25 12.75 6.13 14.39
C PHE A 25 13.89 5.43 15.13
N SER A 26 13.72 4.17 15.55
CA SER A 26 14.79 3.37 16.14
C SER A 26 15.51 2.55 15.07
N ASP A 27 16.83 2.61 15.05
CA ASP A 27 17.66 1.83 14.12
C ASP A 27 17.75 0.34 14.50
N ALA A 28 17.39 0.00 15.74
CA ALA A 28 17.22 -1.38 16.20
C ALA A 28 15.84 -1.97 15.84
N SER A 29 15.00 -1.23 15.12
CA SER A 29 13.64 -1.67 14.81
C SER A 29 13.60 -2.64 13.63
N PRO A 30 12.61 -3.54 13.59
CA PRO A 30 12.34 -4.34 12.40
C PRO A 30 12.14 -3.49 11.14
N TYR A 31 11.59 -2.29 11.26
CA TYR A 31 11.41 -1.39 10.11
C TYR A 31 12.75 -1.01 9.48
N HIS A 32 13.73 -0.62 10.31
CA HIS A 32 15.05 -0.24 9.84
C HIS A 32 15.78 -1.44 9.20
N HIS A 33 15.78 -2.60 9.88
CA HIS A 33 16.46 -3.79 9.39
C HIS A 33 15.86 -4.33 8.09
N VAL A 34 14.53 -4.41 8.00
CA VAL A 34 13.85 -4.89 6.78
C VAL A 34 14.08 -3.90 5.64
N HIS A 35 13.97 -2.59 5.88
CA HIS A 35 14.28 -1.57 4.86
C HIS A 35 15.71 -1.73 4.34
N ALA A 36 16.70 -1.76 5.24
CA ALA A 36 18.11 -1.81 4.87
C ALA A 36 18.46 -3.06 4.04
N ARG A 37 17.88 -4.21 4.39
CA ARG A 37 18.10 -5.48 3.70
C ARG A 37 17.31 -5.62 2.39
N SER A 38 16.24 -4.85 2.21
CA SER A 38 15.34 -4.99 1.06
C SER A 38 15.97 -4.60 -0.27
N GLY A 39 16.91 -3.64 -0.25
CA GLY A 39 17.43 -3.02 -1.47
C GLY A 39 16.36 -2.34 -2.34
N MET A 40 15.13 -2.13 -1.83
CA MET A 40 14.01 -1.66 -2.65
C MET A 40 13.98 -0.16 -2.87
N TYR A 41 14.52 0.59 -1.92
CA TYR A 41 14.35 2.03 -1.82
C TYR A 41 15.56 2.80 -2.33
N VAL A 42 15.34 4.03 -2.78
CA VAL A 42 16.44 4.94 -3.16
C VAL A 42 17.22 5.36 -1.91
N VAL A 43 18.53 5.59 -2.07
CA VAL A 43 19.40 6.03 -0.97
C VAL A 43 18.88 7.35 -0.41
N GLY A 44 18.82 7.46 0.93
CA GLY A 44 18.35 8.68 1.60
C GLY A 44 16.83 8.85 1.66
N SER A 45 16.03 7.87 1.22
CA SER A 45 14.56 7.95 1.26
C SER A 45 13.93 7.72 2.64
N ILE A 46 14.65 7.12 3.59
CA ILE A 46 14.13 6.79 4.94
C ILE A 46 13.46 7.98 5.64
N PRO A 47 14.06 9.19 5.72
CA PRO A 47 13.42 10.33 6.39
C PRO A 47 12.05 10.65 5.79
N THR A 48 11.92 10.62 4.46
CA THR A 48 10.65 10.84 3.75
C THR A 48 9.67 9.70 3.99
N LEU A 49 10.11 8.44 3.90
CA LEU A 49 9.26 7.26 4.11
C LEU A 49 8.67 7.19 5.53
N ARG A 50 9.40 7.73 6.52
CA ARG A 50 8.97 7.78 7.92
C ARG A 50 7.88 8.83 8.18
N THR A 51 7.71 9.84 7.32
CA THR A 51 6.71 10.91 7.49
C THR A 51 5.29 10.37 7.59
N GLU A 52 4.37 11.14 8.21
CA GLU A 52 2.96 10.75 8.36
C GLU A 52 2.28 10.48 7.02
N ARG A 53 2.72 11.18 5.99
CA ARG A 53 2.35 10.99 4.59
C ARG A 53 2.59 9.59 4.03
N PHE A 54 3.78 9.02 4.27
CA PHE A 54 4.20 7.78 3.62
C PHE A 54 4.28 6.59 4.57
N LYS A 55 4.26 6.82 5.89
CA LYS A 55 4.50 5.77 6.89
C LYS A 55 3.56 4.60 6.76
N GLN A 56 2.30 4.83 6.39
CA GLN A 56 1.33 3.75 6.27
C GLN A 56 1.67 2.81 5.12
N VAL A 57 1.83 3.36 3.91
CA VAL A 57 2.20 2.58 2.72
C VAL A 57 3.55 1.90 2.91
N TRP A 58 4.52 2.63 3.49
CA TRP A 58 5.83 2.09 3.76
C TRP A 58 5.81 0.91 4.74
N ARG A 59 5.11 1.02 5.87
CA ARG A 59 5.00 -0.07 6.86
C ARG A 59 4.39 -1.33 6.26
N ASN A 60 3.36 -1.17 5.43
CA ASN A 60 2.70 -2.31 4.78
C ASN A 60 3.59 -2.98 3.75
N HIS A 61 4.33 -2.18 2.97
CA HIS A 61 5.28 -2.71 2.02
C HIS A 61 6.42 -3.47 2.73
N LEU A 62 6.92 -2.94 3.87
CA LEU A 62 7.90 -3.64 4.70
C LEU A 62 7.37 -4.93 5.33
N LEU A 63 6.07 -5.01 5.64
CA LEU A 63 5.50 -6.25 6.17
C LEU A 63 5.63 -7.40 5.17
N GLY A 64 5.26 -7.17 3.91
CA GLY A 64 5.41 -8.16 2.84
C GLY A 64 6.87 -8.47 2.52
N GLU A 65 7.73 -7.45 2.52
CA GLU A 65 9.16 -7.62 2.34
C GLU A 65 9.80 -8.45 3.47
N ALA A 66 9.34 -8.30 4.71
CA ALA A 66 9.80 -9.13 5.81
C ALA A 66 9.49 -10.62 5.57
N MET A 67 8.37 -10.95 4.95
CA MET A 67 8.03 -12.32 4.55
C MET A 67 8.95 -12.83 3.44
N VAL A 68 9.31 -11.97 2.48
CA VAL A 68 10.28 -12.30 1.43
C VAL A 68 11.65 -12.61 2.02
N GLN A 69 12.14 -11.76 2.93
CA GLN A 69 13.44 -11.94 3.59
C GLN A 69 13.51 -13.20 4.48
N ARG A 70 12.37 -13.68 4.98
CA ARG A 70 12.27 -14.96 5.72
C ARG A 70 12.12 -16.19 4.82
N GLY A 71 12.05 -16.01 3.49
CA GLY A 71 11.86 -17.10 2.54
C GLY A 71 10.43 -17.62 2.45
N GLU A 72 9.46 -16.96 3.09
CA GLU A 72 8.04 -17.34 3.03
C GLU A 72 7.42 -16.99 1.67
N LEU A 73 7.95 -15.96 1.00
CA LEU A 73 7.51 -15.51 -0.31
C LEU A 73 8.71 -15.30 -1.24
N ALA A 74 8.61 -15.74 -2.49
CA ALA A 74 9.62 -15.41 -3.50
C ALA A 74 9.64 -13.92 -3.91
N ARG A 75 8.48 -13.25 -3.81
CA ARG A 75 8.28 -11.82 -4.11
C ARG A 75 6.98 -11.33 -3.47
N PHE A 76 6.86 -10.03 -3.24
CA PHE A 76 5.65 -9.38 -2.75
C PHE A 76 5.26 -8.19 -3.64
N THR A 77 3.95 -8.02 -3.87
CA THR A 77 3.36 -6.85 -4.52
C THR A 77 2.36 -6.20 -3.56
N SER A 78 2.53 -4.91 -3.30
CA SER A 78 1.64 -4.10 -2.48
C SER A 78 0.59 -3.44 -3.36
N VAL A 79 -0.69 -3.69 -3.10
CA VAL A 79 -1.82 -3.09 -3.80
C VAL A 79 -2.58 -2.20 -2.83
N THR A 80 -2.70 -0.92 -3.15
CA THR A 80 -3.53 0.04 -2.40
C THR A 80 -4.74 0.41 -3.23
N ILE A 81 -5.93 0.13 -2.69
CA ILE A 81 -7.23 0.47 -3.29
C ILE A 81 -7.81 1.66 -2.54
N PHE A 82 -8.23 2.72 -3.23
CA PHE A 82 -8.78 3.94 -2.61
C PHE A 82 -9.82 4.62 -3.51
N PRO A 83 -10.80 5.38 -2.99
CA PRO A 83 -11.73 6.13 -3.83
C PRO A 83 -11.00 7.12 -4.75
N ALA A 84 -11.48 7.34 -5.98
CA ALA A 84 -10.88 8.31 -6.89
C ALA A 84 -10.87 9.74 -6.31
N GLY A 85 -11.87 10.08 -5.50
CA GLY A 85 -11.96 11.34 -4.76
C GLY A 85 -11.03 11.46 -3.55
N ASN A 86 -10.32 10.40 -3.16
CA ASN A 86 -9.36 10.46 -2.05
C ASN A 86 -8.07 11.15 -2.52
N GLU A 87 -8.07 12.48 -2.53
CA GLU A 87 -6.92 13.28 -2.98
C GLU A 87 -5.62 12.94 -2.24
N HIS A 88 -5.71 12.61 -0.95
CA HIS A 88 -4.55 12.23 -0.16
C HIS A 88 -3.87 10.99 -0.76
N PHE A 89 -4.61 9.89 -0.94
CA PHE A 89 -4.04 8.66 -1.51
C PHE A 89 -3.72 8.78 -3.01
N VAL A 90 -4.45 9.59 -3.78
CA VAL A 90 -4.07 9.93 -5.15
C VAL A 90 -2.66 10.53 -5.20
N ARG A 91 -2.35 11.48 -4.31
CA ARG A 91 -1.01 12.10 -4.25
C ARG A 91 0.04 11.14 -3.69
N VAL A 92 -0.27 10.47 -2.57
CA VAL A 92 0.66 9.51 -1.93
C VAL A 92 1.06 8.40 -2.90
N MET A 93 0.11 7.82 -3.62
CA MET A 93 0.38 6.70 -4.52
C MET A 93 1.02 7.12 -5.86
N LYS A 94 0.92 8.39 -6.25
CA LYS A 94 1.73 8.96 -7.34
C LYS A 94 3.19 9.15 -6.95
N GLU A 95 3.45 9.58 -5.71
CA GLU A 95 4.79 9.94 -5.25
C GLU A 95 5.57 8.78 -4.63
N TYR A 96 4.90 7.87 -3.92
CA TYR A 96 5.55 6.77 -3.20
C TYR A 96 6.43 5.89 -4.11
N PRO A 97 6.01 5.50 -5.34
CA PRO A 97 6.88 4.74 -6.25
C PRO A 97 8.18 5.47 -6.63
N LEU A 98 8.24 6.80 -6.53
CA LEU A 98 9.47 7.57 -6.78
C LEU A 98 10.51 7.39 -5.67
N LEU A 99 10.09 6.96 -4.48
CA LEU A 99 10.97 6.60 -3.36
C LEU A 99 11.57 5.19 -3.50
N LEU A 100 11.12 4.43 -4.52
CA LEU A 100 11.63 3.11 -4.85
C LEU A 100 12.63 3.19 -6.01
N ARG A 101 13.56 2.23 -6.04
CA ARG A 101 14.41 2.02 -7.22
C ARG A 101 13.55 1.69 -8.44
N PRO A 102 13.96 2.10 -9.66
CA PRO A 102 13.15 1.92 -10.87
C PRO A 102 12.62 0.49 -11.07
N GLU A 103 13.47 -0.51 -10.86
CA GLU A 103 13.16 -1.94 -11.01
C GLU A 103 12.18 -2.48 -9.95
N MET A 104 11.93 -1.71 -8.88
CA MET A 104 11.04 -2.11 -7.78
C MET A 104 9.65 -1.47 -7.88
N ARG A 105 9.47 -0.47 -8.75
CA ARG A 105 8.22 0.31 -8.84
C ARG A 105 7.01 -0.54 -9.21
N ALA A 106 7.20 -1.55 -10.06
CA ALA A 106 6.14 -2.48 -10.46
C ALA A 106 5.61 -3.35 -9.29
N ARG A 107 6.27 -3.34 -8.13
CA ARG A 107 5.80 -4.02 -6.91
C ARG A 107 4.80 -3.20 -6.11
N VAL A 108 4.50 -1.97 -6.53
CA VAL A 108 3.49 -1.12 -5.90
C VAL A 108 2.42 -0.79 -6.92
N VAL A 109 1.19 -1.14 -6.60
CA VAL A 109 0.02 -0.92 -7.44
C VAL A 109 -0.94 0.00 -6.71
N ALA A 110 -1.39 1.03 -7.42
CA ALA A 110 -2.44 1.93 -7.01
C ALA A 110 -3.66 1.64 -7.87
N GLN A 111 -4.82 1.45 -7.25
CA GLN A 111 -6.07 1.21 -7.95
C GLN A 111 -7.16 2.08 -7.33
N THR A 112 -7.97 2.73 -8.15
CA THR A 112 -9.17 3.35 -7.61
C THR A 112 -10.23 2.29 -7.30
N PHE A 113 -11.12 2.59 -6.35
CA PHE A 113 -12.19 1.67 -6.00
C PHE A 113 -13.10 1.39 -7.20
N ASP A 114 -13.38 2.40 -8.02
CA ASP A 114 -14.23 2.29 -9.20
C ASP A 114 -13.63 1.35 -10.25
N GLU A 115 -12.36 1.56 -10.62
CA GLU A 115 -11.65 0.67 -11.54
C GLU A 115 -11.57 -0.77 -11.00
N PHE A 116 -11.39 -0.94 -9.67
CA PHE A 116 -11.39 -2.27 -9.06
C PHE A 116 -12.75 -2.97 -9.24
N LEU A 117 -13.87 -2.27 -9.08
CA LEU A 117 -15.21 -2.82 -9.30
C LEU A 117 -15.48 -3.13 -10.78
N GLU A 118 -14.92 -2.37 -11.70
CA GLU A 118 -14.97 -2.65 -13.14
C GLU A 118 -14.22 -3.93 -13.50
N VAL A 119 -13.00 -4.10 -12.97
CA VAL A 119 -12.21 -5.32 -13.15
C VAL A 119 -12.95 -6.54 -12.59
N LEU A 120 -13.51 -6.43 -11.38
CA LEU A 120 -14.31 -7.52 -10.80
C LEU A 120 -15.57 -7.85 -11.61
N GLY A 121 -16.22 -6.84 -12.20
CA GLY A 121 -17.36 -7.05 -13.08
C GLY A 121 -17.01 -7.76 -14.37
N SER A 122 -15.91 -7.36 -15.01
CA SER A 122 -15.44 -7.92 -16.30
C SER A 122 -14.81 -9.31 -16.16
N ALA A 123 -14.25 -9.65 -14.99
CA ALA A 123 -13.70 -10.98 -14.70
C ALA A 123 -14.75 -12.09 -14.56
N GLY A 124 -16.02 -11.83 -14.92
CA GLY A 124 -17.11 -12.80 -14.84
C GLY A 124 -17.58 -12.97 -13.40
N GLY A 125 -18.08 -11.89 -12.80
CA GLY A 125 -18.68 -11.92 -11.48
C GLY A 125 -19.73 -13.03 -11.40
N SER A 126 -19.38 -14.16 -10.78
CA SER A 126 -20.31 -15.26 -10.53
C SER A 126 -21.58 -14.75 -9.85
N ASP A 127 -22.67 -15.52 -9.87
CA ASP A 127 -23.90 -15.21 -9.14
C ASP A 127 -23.65 -14.89 -7.65
N ARG A 128 -22.51 -15.35 -7.10
CA ARG A 128 -22.07 -15.04 -5.73
C ARG A 128 -21.46 -13.64 -5.58
N VAL A 129 -20.81 -13.11 -6.60
CA VAL A 129 -20.09 -11.82 -6.58
C VAL A 129 -21.00 -10.67 -6.98
N ALA A 130 -22.00 -10.91 -7.84
CA ALA A 130 -22.92 -9.88 -8.31
C ALA A 130 -23.64 -9.11 -7.18
N PRO A 131 -24.16 -9.74 -6.11
CA PRO A 131 -24.77 -9.01 -4.99
C PRO A 131 -23.78 -8.10 -4.25
N TRP A 132 -22.52 -8.55 -4.11
CA TRP A 132 -21.47 -7.75 -3.49
C TRP A 132 -21.07 -6.57 -4.36
N LEU A 133 -20.94 -6.75 -5.68
CA LEU A 133 -20.68 -5.66 -6.60
C LEU A 133 -21.78 -4.60 -6.54
N ALA A 134 -23.06 -5.01 -6.53
CA ALA A 134 -24.18 -4.10 -6.40
C ALA A 134 -24.15 -3.34 -5.05
N TYR A 135 -23.85 -4.03 -3.95
CA TYR A 135 -23.71 -3.42 -2.63
C TYR A 135 -22.56 -2.41 -2.59
N LEU A 136 -21.37 -2.79 -3.07
CA LEU A 136 -20.17 -1.96 -3.02
C LEU A 136 -20.32 -0.73 -3.92
N ARG A 137 -20.87 -0.87 -5.12
CA ARG A 137 -21.20 0.27 -6.00
C ARG A 137 -22.14 1.25 -5.29
N ARG A 138 -23.26 0.76 -4.76
CA ARG A 138 -24.25 1.62 -4.08
C ARG A 138 -23.67 2.37 -2.87
N ARG A 139 -22.77 1.73 -2.12
CA ARG A 139 -22.26 2.29 -0.87
C ARG A 139 -21.02 3.16 -1.05
N TYR A 140 -20.20 2.89 -2.05
CA TYR A 140 -18.85 3.44 -2.15
C TYR A 140 -18.48 4.01 -3.52
N ALA A 141 -19.23 3.74 -4.59
CA ALA A 141 -19.02 4.47 -5.84
C ALA A 141 -19.60 5.89 -5.66
N HIS A 142 -18.79 6.90 -5.97
CA HIS A 142 -19.28 8.27 -6.04
C HIS A 142 -20.16 8.45 -7.29
N PRO A 143 -21.19 9.32 -7.26
CA PRO A 143 -21.87 9.75 -8.49
C PRO A 143 -20.92 10.45 -9.47
#